data_AF-A0AA41XUR9-F1
#
_entry.id   AF-A0AA41XUR9-F1
#
_cell.length_a   1.000
_cell.length_b   1.000
_cell.length_c   1.000
_cell.angle_alpha   90.00
_cell.angle_beta   90.00
_cell.angle_gamma   90.00
#
_symmetry.space_group_name_H-M   'P 1'
#
loop_
_entity.id
_entity.type
_entity.pdbx_description
1 polymer ?
#
loop_
_entity_poly.entity_id
_entity_poly.type
_entity_poly.pdbx_seq_one_letter_code
_entity_poly.pdbx_strand_id
1 'polypeptide(L)'
;MSFLVTVPDVVATAAENVAGIGSSLSAVNAAAAGPTTGLVAAAEDEVSAAIAALFSGHAAEYQAISAQVAAFHERFVQALAGAGGAYAAAEAANASPLQALGHDVLGAINTPTQLLLGRPLIGNGANAAPGSGANGQAGGLLIGNGGAGGSSGVTGQPGGAGGPAGLIGFGGAGGFGGDGAAGGAGGTGGWLWGNGGTGGGGGLGGGAGGAGGRALLFGSGGAGGPGGVAAGAGNGGVGGAGGASGFLSGIGGPGGAGGDASSGHGGAGGAGGTGEGLFLGFGGAGGPGGTATTGIGGDGGAGGLGFARSPLGIDLSMGGNGGIGGAATADGGAGGAGGAGGGSGSSGFFGLDLTQGGLGGAGGAATTGIAGTGGAGGAAAAPALVGWAAAVGGNGGAGGAASGAGGTGGLGGDGGVGAAIAGIAGGGAGGAGGASALGNGGAGGAGGLAAAFEAAIGGNGGHGGAAPAGIGGGGGAGGGGLGFFGYGGTGGDAGAGVGSAAGGNGGNAGLMMGGSYTPSIFGIGGNGGNGVNGGAGGMGGLGGVVGTPGAHGNP
;
A
#
# COMPACT_ATOMS: atom_id res chain seq x y z
N MET A 1 23.18 17.82 -43.21
CA MET A 1 22.75 19.07 -42.54
C MET A 1 23.05 18.92 -41.06
N SER A 2 23.76 19.86 -40.44
CA SER A 2 24.01 19.82 -38.99
C SER A 2 22.82 20.43 -38.26
N PHE A 3 22.26 19.70 -37.29
CA PHE A 3 21.23 20.25 -36.41
C PHE A 3 21.89 21.16 -35.36
N LEU A 4 21.37 22.37 -35.23
CA LEU A 4 21.74 23.30 -34.17
C LEU A 4 20.74 23.12 -33.02
N VAL A 5 21.23 22.81 -31.82
CA VAL A 5 20.41 22.73 -30.61
C VAL A 5 20.81 23.90 -29.72
N THR A 6 19.85 24.72 -29.31
CA THR A 6 20.05 25.89 -28.45
C THR A 6 19.11 25.79 -27.26
N VAL A 7 19.59 26.15 -26.06
CA VAL A 7 18.73 26.30 -24.88
C VAL A 7 18.55 27.81 -24.65
N PRO A 8 17.37 28.40 -24.93
CA PRO A 8 17.18 29.86 -24.90
C PRO A 8 17.54 30.48 -23.55
N ASP A 9 17.26 29.78 -22.46
CA ASP A 9 17.56 30.21 -21.09
C ASP A 9 19.08 30.32 -20.82
N VAL A 10 19.87 29.41 -21.42
CA VAL A 10 21.34 29.45 -21.34
C VAL A 10 21.90 30.62 -22.15
N VAL A 11 21.29 30.96 -23.29
CA VAL A 11 21.70 32.09 -24.14
C VAL A 11 21.36 33.43 -23.47
N ALA A 12 20.20 33.53 -22.81
CA ALA A 12 19.81 34.70 -22.02
C ALA A 12 20.76 34.93 -20.85
N THR A 13 21.05 33.88 -20.08
CA THR A 13 22.01 33.91 -18.97
C THR A 13 23.41 34.31 -19.46
N ALA A 14 23.85 33.80 -20.61
CA ALA A 14 25.12 34.17 -21.20
C ALA A 14 25.17 35.66 -21.61
N ALA A 15 24.08 36.22 -22.16
CA ALA A 15 24.00 37.63 -22.53
C ALA A 15 24.13 38.54 -21.30
N GLU A 16 23.49 38.20 -20.18
CA GLU A 16 23.58 38.93 -18.91
C GLU A 16 25.01 38.90 -18.34
N ASN A 17 25.65 37.73 -18.33
CA ASN A 17 27.02 37.58 -17.87
C ASN A 17 28.01 38.41 -18.71
N VAL A 18 27.85 38.37 -20.04
CA VAL A 18 28.68 39.16 -20.97
C VAL A 18 28.42 40.66 -20.78
N ALA A 19 27.19 41.10 -20.53
CA ALA A 19 26.88 42.49 -20.18
C ALA A 19 27.59 42.94 -18.89
N GLY A 20 27.59 42.08 -17.86
CA GLY A 20 28.30 42.34 -16.60
C GLY A 20 29.82 42.50 -16.77
N ILE A 21 30.44 41.68 -17.64
CA ILE A 21 31.86 41.82 -17.99
C ILE A 21 32.12 43.17 -18.67
N GLY A 22 31.27 43.58 -19.62
CA GLY A 22 31.39 44.86 -20.32
C GLY A 22 31.28 46.06 -19.38
N SER A 23 30.33 46.02 -18.44
CA SER A 23 30.18 47.04 -17.39
C SER A 23 31.44 47.15 -16.52
N SER A 24 31.97 46.00 -16.08
CA SER A 24 33.19 45.95 -15.26
C SER A 24 34.41 46.53 -15.99
N LEU A 25 34.59 46.18 -17.27
CA LEU A 25 35.69 46.69 -18.10
C LEU A 25 35.59 48.20 -18.33
N SER A 26 34.38 48.70 -18.62
CA SER A 26 34.15 50.13 -18.81
C SER A 26 34.47 50.94 -17.55
N ALA A 27 34.07 50.44 -16.37
CA ALA A 27 34.36 51.05 -15.09
C ALA A 27 35.88 51.11 -14.79
N VAL A 28 36.61 50.02 -15.06
CA VAL A 28 38.07 49.98 -14.87
C VAL A 28 38.79 50.91 -15.85
N ASN A 29 38.40 50.91 -17.13
CA ASN A 29 39.01 51.80 -18.14
C ASN A 29 38.78 53.28 -17.80
N ALA A 30 37.57 53.63 -17.32
CA ALA A 30 37.26 54.98 -16.86
C ALA A 30 38.11 55.39 -15.64
N ALA A 31 38.27 54.50 -14.66
CA ALA A 31 39.09 54.75 -13.47
C ALA A 31 40.58 54.93 -13.82
N ALA A 32 41.08 54.22 -14.82
CA ALA A 32 42.47 54.29 -15.26
C ALA A 32 42.79 55.51 -16.14
N ALA A 33 41.78 56.18 -16.72
CA ALA A 33 41.98 57.26 -17.69
C ALA A 33 42.80 58.44 -17.13
N GLY A 34 42.38 58.98 -15.98
CA GLY A 34 43.06 60.09 -15.32
C GLY A 34 44.54 59.84 -15.00
N PRO A 35 44.88 58.79 -14.22
CA PRO A 35 46.27 58.55 -13.81
C PRO A 35 47.20 58.16 -14.97
N THR A 36 46.69 57.61 -16.08
CA THR A 36 47.53 57.17 -17.21
C THR A 36 47.72 58.25 -18.29
N THR A 37 46.75 59.15 -18.48
CA THR A 37 46.86 60.27 -19.44
C THR A 37 47.48 61.53 -18.84
N GLY A 38 47.51 61.63 -17.51
CA GLY A 38 48.08 62.75 -16.76
C GLY A 38 49.50 62.50 -16.23
N LEU A 39 50.30 61.65 -16.88
CA LEU A 39 51.67 61.39 -16.44
C LEU A 39 52.51 62.67 -16.50
N VAL A 40 53.14 63.01 -15.37
CA VAL A 40 54.03 64.16 -15.23
C VAL A 40 55.48 63.70 -15.43
N ALA A 41 56.30 64.57 -16.03
CA ALA A 41 57.73 64.33 -16.16
C ALA A 41 58.38 64.10 -14.79
N ALA A 42 59.24 63.09 -14.67
CA ALA A 42 59.91 62.75 -13.42
C ALA A 42 60.95 63.80 -12.97
N ALA A 43 61.49 64.56 -13.92
CA ALA A 43 62.40 65.68 -13.72
C ALA A 43 62.21 66.73 -14.84
N GLU A 44 62.82 67.90 -14.67
CA GLU A 44 62.68 69.05 -15.61
C GLU A 44 63.49 68.88 -16.91
N ASP A 45 63.96 67.67 -17.22
CA ASP A 45 64.71 67.37 -18.44
C ASP A 45 63.80 66.94 -19.60
N GLU A 46 64.27 67.18 -20.82
CA GLU A 46 63.50 66.91 -22.04
C GLU A 46 63.24 65.41 -22.27
N VAL A 47 64.08 64.51 -21.72
CA VAL A 47 63.89 63.06 -21.85
C VAL A 47 62.73 62.61 -20.96
N SER A 48 62.67 63.08 -19.72
CA SER A 48 61.55 62.84 -18.79
C SER A 48 60.24 63.41 -19.34
N ALA A 49 60.27 64.60 -19.95
CA ALA A 49 59.10 65.20 -20.60
C ALA A 49 58.64 64.39 -21.83
N ALA A 50 59.57 63.92 -22.66
CA ALA A 50 59.26 63.09 -23.83
C ALA A 50 58.69 61.72 -23.44
N ILE A 51 59.21 61.09 -22.39
CA ILE A 51 58.71 59.81 -21.88
C ILE A 51 57.29 59.97 -21.32
N ALA A 52 57.05 61.01 -20.52
CA ALA A 52 55.72 61.32 -20.00
C ALA A 52 54.72 61.58 -21.14
N ALA A 53 55.13 62.35 -22.16
CA ALA A 53 54.30 62.60 -23.34
C ALA A 53 53.99 61.33 -24.15
N LEU A 54 54.98 60.43 -24.31
CA LEU A 54 54.79 59.15 -25.01
C LEU A 54 53.76 58.27 -24.31
N PHE A 55 53.90 58.07 -22.99
CA PHE A 55 52.98 57.24 -22.23
C PHE A 55 51.58 57.85 -22.11
N SER A 56 51.47 59.17 -21.90
CA SER A 56 50.19 59.89 -21.90
C SER A 56 49.50 59.82 -23.27
N GLY A 57 50.26 59.91 -24.37
CA GLY A 57 49.75 59.73 -25.73
C GLY A 57 49.24 58.32 -25.98
N HIS A 58 50.01 57.29 -25.60
CA HIS A 58 49.58 55.90 -25.72
C HIS A 58 48.33 55.59 -24.89
N ALA A 59 48.22 56.15 -23.68
CA ALA A 59 47.04 56.02 -22.84
C ALA A 59 45.80 56.66 -23.48
N ALA A 60 45.94 57.82 -24.13
CA ALA A 60 44.83 58.46 -24.84
C ALA A 60 44.34 57.62 -26.04
N GLU A 61 45.25 57.02 -26.79
CA GLU A 61 44.92 56.09 -27.88
C GLU A 61 44.21 54.83 -27.35
N TYR A 62 44.71 54.24 -26.26
CA TYR A 62 44.09 53.10 -25.60
C TYR A 62 42.66 53.42 -25.14
N GLN A 63 42.41 54.61 -24.59
CA GLN A 63 41.06 55.04 -24.18
C GLN A 63 40.11 55.20 -25.38
N ALA A 64 40.60 55.74 -26.51
CA ALA A 64 39.80 55.86 -27.73
C ALA A 64 39.41 54.48 -28.29
N ILE A 65 40.35 53.53 -28.32
CA ILE A 65 40.09 52.15 -28.74
C ILE A 65 39.13 51.45 -27.77
N SER A 66 39.32 51.65 -26.46
CA SER A 66 38.45 51.06 -25.42
C SER A 66 37.00 51.51 -25.55
N ALA A 67 36.75 52.78 -25.91
CA ALA A 67 35.41 53.27 -26.20
C ALA A 67 34.80 52.60 -27.45
N GLN A 68 35.60 52.35 -28.49
CA GLN A 68 35.15 51.64 -29.69
C GLN A 68 34.80 50.17 -29.39
N VAL A 69 35.61 49.51 -28.56
CA VAL A 69 35.37 48.13 -28.09
C VAL A 69 34.10 48.06 -27.23
N ALA A 70 33.87 49.03 -26.34
CA ALA A 70 32.65 49.10 -25.53
C ALA A 70 31.39 49.21 -26.39
N ALA A 71 31.40 50.07 -27.42
CA ALA A 71 30.29 50.20 -28.36
C ALA A 71 30.06 48.93 -29.19
N PHE A 72 31.12 48.20 -29.55
CA PHE A 72 31.00 46.90 -30.19
C PHE A 72 30.41 45.85 -29.25
N HIS A 73 30.87 45.82 -28.00
CA HIS A 73 30.39 44.89 -26.97
C HIS A 73 28.90 45.06 -26.68
N GLU A 74 28.43 46.30 -26.58
CA GLU A 74 26.99 46.58 -26.41
C GLU A 74 26.16 46.02 -27.58
N ARG A 75 26.60 46.23 -28.82
CA ARG A 75 25.91 45.68 -30.01
C ARG A 75 25.94 44.16 -30.02
N PHE A 76 27.03 43.55 -29.57
CA PHE A 76 27.15 42.10 -29.45
C PHE A 76 26.15 41.55 -28.42
N VAL A 77 26.07 42.16 -27.23
CA VAL A 77 25.09 41.77 -26.18
C VAL A 77 23.66 41.93 -26.68
N GLN A 78 23.35 43.04 -27.37
CA GLN A 78 22.03 43.28 -27.96
C GLN A 78 21.68 42.22 -29.02
N ALA A 79 22.62 41.87 -29.88
CA ALA A 79 22.43 40.82 -30.88
C ALA A 79 22.24 39.43 -30.24
N LEU A 80 22.99 39.12 -29.18
CA LEU A 80 22.90 37.85 -28.46
C LEU A 80 21.56 37.70 -27.72
N ALA A 81 21.10 38.76 -27.05
CA ALA A 81 19.78 38.81 -26.43
C ALA A 81 18.66 38.70 -27.47
N GLY A 82 18.79 39.40 -28.61
CA GLY A 82 17.87 39.30 -29.73
C GLY A 82 17.80 37.89 -30.33
N ALA A 83 18.93 37.21 -30.45
CA ALA A 83 18.98 35.82 -30.89
C ALA A 83 18.30 34.88 -29.89
N GLY A 84 18.54 35.04 -28.59
CA GLY A 84 17.86 34.26 -27.54
C GLY A 84 16.34 34.41 -27.59
N GLY A 85 15.85 35.64 -27.76
CA GLY A 85 14.42 35.92 -27.96
C GLY A 85 13.85 35.32 -29.25
N ALA A 86 14.61 35.35 -30.36
CA ALA A 86 14.20 34.73 -31.61
C ALA A 86 14.12 33.19 -31.51
N TYR A 87 15.04 32.55 -30.80
CA TYR A 87 14.99 31.10 -30.55
C TYR A 87 13.80 30.72 -29.64
N ALA A 88 13.55 31.47 -28.57
CA ALA A 88 12.39 31.25 -27.71
C ALA A 88 11.06 31.47 -28.46
N ALA A 89 10.98 32.51 -29.29
CA ALA A 89 9.82 32.76 -30.14
C ALA A 89 9.63 31.65 -31.19
N ALA A 90 10.72 31.10 -31.74
CA ALA A 90 10.67 29.96 -32.64
C ALA A 90 10.16 28.70 -31.94
N GLU A 91 10.60 28.41 -30.70
CA GLU A 91 10.06 27.30 -29.90
C GLU A 91 8.56 27.48 -29.64
N ALA A 92 8.13 28.67 -29.20
CA ALA A 92 6.72 28.97 -28.93
C ALA A 92 5.86 28.91 -30.20
N ALA A 93 6.36 29.43 -31.32
CA ALA A 93 5.69 29.38 -32.62
C ALA A 93 5.59 27.97 -33.19
N ASN A 94 6.50 27.07 -32.82
CA ASN A 94 6.48 25.67 -33.26
C ASN A 94 5.69 24.76 -32.32
N ALA A 95 5.48 25.12 -31.04
CA ALA A 95 4.74 24.30 -30.09
C ALA A 95 3.24 24.19 -30.43
N SER A 96 2.56 25.31 -30.73
CA SER A 96 1.12 25.30 -30.98
C SER A 96 0.71 24.63 -32.30
N PRO A 97 1.45 24.78 -33.43
CA PRO A 97 1.13 24.03 -34.65
C PRO A 97 1.44 22.55 -34.50
N LEU A 98 2.45 22.16 -33.72
CA LEU A 98 2.77 20.75 -33.47
C LEU A 98 1.72 20.08 -32.57
N GLN A 99 1.18 20.81 -31.60
CA GLN A 99 0.04 20.36 -30.77
C GLN A 99 -1.25 20.28 -31.59
N ALA A 100 -1.54 21.27 -32.43
CA ALA A 100 -2.68 21.26 -33.35
C ALA A 100 -2.57 20.11 -34.36
N LEU A 101 -1.39 19.92 -34.98
CA LEU A 101 -1.10 18.79 -35.85
C LEU A 101 -1.26 17.45 -35.12
N GLY A 102 -0.77 17.36 -33.88
CA GLY A 102 -0.97 16.17 -33.04
C GLY A 102 -2.45 15.87 -32.81
N HIS A 103 -3.25 16.90 -32.53
CA HIS A 103 -4.70 16.78 -32.34
C HIS A 103 -5.43 16.41 -33.64
N ASP A 104 -5.05 16.98 -34.78
CA ASP A 104 -5.62 16.70 -36.10
C ASP A 104 -5.30 15.28 -36.56
N VAL A 105 -4.07 14.81 -36.34
CA VAL A 105 -3.65 13.44 -36.64
C VAL A 105 -4.41 12.44 -35.75
N LEU A 106 -4.51 12.70 -34.44
CA LEU A 106 -5.32 11.86 -33.54
C LEU A 106 -6.80 11.90 -33.91
N GLY A 107 -7.33 13.06 -34.31
CA GLY A 107 -8.68 13.23 -34.81
C GLY A 107 -8.92 12.37 -36.07
N ALA A 108 -8.02 12.41 -37.04
CA ALA A 108 -8.10 11.59 -38.26
C ALA A 108 -8.05 10.09 -37.96
N ILE A 109 -7.20 9.67 -37.01
CA ILE A 109 -7.09 8.28 -36.54
C ILE A 109 -8.36 7.83 -35.81
N ASN A 110 -8.94 8.70 -34.98
CA ASN A 110 -10.10 8.37 -34.15
C ASN A 110 -11.43 8.49 -34.89
N THR A 111 -11.52 9.30 -35.95
CA THR A 111 -12.78 9.58 -36.66
C THR A 111 -13.52 8.32 -37.11
N PRO A 112 -12.88 7.32 -37.75
CA PRO A 112 -13.58 6.10 -38.17
C PRO A 112 -14.21 5.34 -37.00
N THR A 113 -13.49 5.16 -35.89
CA THR A 113 -14.01 4.41 -34.74
C THR A 113 -15.00 5.23 -33.91
N GLN A 114 -14.82 6.55 -33.86
CA GLN A 114 -15.78 7.45 -33.21
C GLN A 114 -17.13 7.42 -33.94
N LEU A 115 -17.13 7.37 -35.28
CA LEU A 115 -18.34 7.25 -36.10
C LEU A 115 -19.00 5.87 -35.98
N LEU A 116 -18.20 4.79 -36.02
CA LEU A 116 -18.73 3.42 -36.09
C LEU A 116 -19.08 2.83 -34.71
N LEU A 117 -18.33 3.19 -33.67
CA LEU A 117 -18.37 2.56 -32.35
C LEU A 117 -18.62 3.56 -31.22
N GLY A 118 -18.75 4.85 -31.53
CA GLY A 118 -18.96 5.91 -30.53
C GLY A 118 -17.75 6.14 -29.60
N ARG A 119 -16.59 5.56 -29.92
CA ARG A 119 -15.39 5.58 -29.06
C ARG A 119 -14.12 5.84 -29.88
N PRO A 120 -13.17 6.64 -29.34
CA PRO A 120 -11.91 6.87 -30.02
C PRO A 120 -11.07 5.60 -30.03
N LEU A 121 -10.15 5.49 -30.98
CA LEU A 121 -9.19 4.40 -31.04
C LEU A 121 -8.07 4.63 -30.01
N ILE A 122 -7.60 5.88 -29.91
CA ILE A 122 -6.55 6.34 -28.99
C ILE A 122 -7.04 7.60 -28.26
N GLY A 123 -6.93 7.61 -26.94
CA GLY A 123 -7.24 8.77 -26.11
C GLY A 123 -7.79 8.36 -24.75
N ASN A 124 -7.53 9.18 -23.74
CA ASN A 124 -8.12 8.94 -22.42
C ASN A 124 -9.62 9.23 -22.44
N GLY A 125 -10.36 8.54 -21.58
CA GLY A 125 -11.74 8.87 -21.30
C GLY A 125 -11.83 10.22 -20.62
N ALA A 126 -12.83 11.03 -20.99
CA ALA A 126 -13.11 12.28 -20.32
C ALA A 126 -13.53 12.03 -18.86
N ASN A 127 -12.92 12.79 -17.95
CA ASN A 127 -13.34 12.81 -16.56
C ASN A 127 -14.74 13.45 -16.48
N ALA A 128 -15.58 12.92 -15.60
CA ALA A 128 -16.82 13.59 -15.26
C ALA A 128 -16.54 14.82 -14.39
N ALA A 129 -17.42 15.83 -14.50
CA ALA A 129 -17.28 17.08 -13.76
C ALA A 129 -17.41 16.83 -12.24
N PRO A 130 -16.59 17.46 -11.39
CA PRO A 130 -16.79 17.44 -9.94
C PRO A 130 -18.18 17.95 -9.56
N GLY A 131 -18.77 17.36 -8.53
CA GLY A 131 -20.13 17.68 -8.05
C GLY A 131 -21.28 17.07 -8.87
N SER A 132 -21.02 16.48 -10.04
CA SER A 132 -22.07 15.92 -10.91
C SER A 132 -22.56 14.53 -10.50
N GLY A 133 -21.74 13.75 -9.81
CA GLY A 133 -21.97 12.31 -9.61
C GLY A 133 -21.97 11.48 -10.91
N ALA A 134 -21.58 12.07 -12.05
CA ALA A 134 -21.61 11.39 -13.34
C ALA A 134 -20.41 10.43 -13.51
N ASN A 135 -20.61 9.37 -14.29
CA ASN A 135 -19.55 8.40 -14.57
C ASN A 135 -18.46 9.01 -15.47
N GLY A 136 -17.22 8.62 -15.23
CA GLY A 136 -16.11 8.88 -16.15
C GLY A 136 -16.30 8.12 -17.46
N GLN A 137 -15.89 8.72 -18.57
CA GLN A 137 -16.01 8.09 -19.88
C GLN A 137 -14.96 6.98 -20.07
N ALA A 138 -15.26 6.04 -20.95
CA ALA A 138 -14.31 4.99 -21.30
C ALA A 138 -13.09 5.55 -22.06
N GLY A 139 -11.92 4.98 -21.82
CA GLY A 139 -10.73 5.20 -22.64
C GLY A 139 -10.92 4.69 -24.07
N GLY A 140 -10.03 5.13 -24.96
CA GLY A 140 -9.97 4.69 -26.35
C GLY A 140 -9.73 3.19 -26.47
N LEU A 141 -10.15 2.60 -27.59
CA LEU A 141 -10.20 1.15 -27.77
C LEU A 141 -8.83 0.47 -27.65
N LEU A 142 -7.76 1.09 -28.17
CA LEU A 142 -6.40 0.53 -28.14
C LEU A 142 -5.57 1.09 -26.99
N ILE A 143 -5.51 2.42 -26.89
CA ILE A 143 -4.68 3.10 -25.90
C ILE A 143 -5.50 4.20 -25.26
N GLY A 144 -5.67 4.15 -23.95
CA GLY A 144 -6.40 5.17 -23.22
C GLY A 144 -6.78 4.72 -21.82
N ASN A 145 -6.46 5.56 -20.85
CA ASN A 145 -6.97 5.41 -19.49
C ASN A 145 -8.47 5.73 -19.46
N GLY A 146 -9.20 5.12 -18.55
CA GLY A 146 -10.56 5.53 -18.25
C GLY A 146 -10.61 6.89 -17.55
N GLY A 147 -11.66 7.66 -17.79
CA GLY A 147 -11.87 8.94 -17.12
C GLY A 147 -12.28 8.74 -15.65
N ALA A 148 -11.92 9.66 -14.77
CA ALA A 148 -12.39 9.67 -13.39
C ALA A 148 -13.91 9.95 -13.32
N GLY A 149 -14.60 9.26 -12.40
CA GLY A 149 -15.96 9.56 -12.03
C GLY A 149 -16.06 10.88 -11.27
N GLY A 150 -17.13 11.63 -11.49
CA GLY A 150 -17.38 12.90 -10.81
C GLY A 150 -17.74 12.64 -9.36
N SER A 151 -17.19 13.43 -8.45
CA SER A 151 -17.74 13.52 -7.09
C SER A 151 -19.20 13.97 -7.16
N SER A 152 -20.03 13.53 -6.23
CA SER A 152 -21.39 14.03 -6.10
C SER A 152 -21.43 15.20 -5.11
N GLY A 153 -22.08 16.29 -5.51
CA GLY A 153 -22.38 17.44 -4.64
C GLY A 153 -23.79 17.40 -4.05
N VAL A 154 -24.56 16.34 -4.32
CA VAL A 154 -25.97 16.22 -3.92
C VAL A 154 -26.10 15.14 -2.85
N THR A 155 -26.72 15.49 -1.72
CA THR A 155 -27.06 14.55 -0.65
C THR A 155 -27.85 13.36 -1.20
N GLY A 156 -27.46 12.14 -0.82
CA GLY A 156 -28.06 10.89 -1.25
C GLY A 156 -27.68 10.44 -2.67
N GLN A 157 -26.98 11.26 -3.45
CA GLN A 157 -26.52 10.88 -4.79
C GLN A 157 -25.13 10.21 -4.72
N PRO A 158 -24.98 8.98 -5.26
CA PRO A 158 -23.68 8.30 -5.31
C PRO A 158 -22.64 9.05 -6.15
N GLY A 159 -21.37 8.80 -5.86
CA GLY A 159 -20.27 9.23 -6.71
C GLY A 159 -20.28 8.48 -8.04
N GLY A 160 -19.83 9.14 -9.10
CA GLY A 160 -19.77 8.53 -10.42
C GLY A 160 -18.75 7.40 -10.48
N ALA A 161 -19.04 6.33 -11.21
CA ALA A 161 -18.06 5.28 -11.45
C ALA A 161 -16.90 5.80 -12.33
N GLY A 162 -15.70 5.30 -12.10
CA GLY A 162 -14.56 5.49 -12.99
C GLY A 162 -14.79 4.77 -14.31
N GLY A 163 -14.39 5.41 -15.41
CA GLY A 163 -14.48 4.82 -16.74
C GLY A 163 -13.53 3.64 -16.90
N PRO A 164 -13.89 2.62 -17.71
CA PRO A 164 -12.96 1.54 -18.05
C PRO A 164 -11.91 2.01 -19.06
N ALA A 165 -10.72 1.40 -19.03
CA ALA A 165 -9.72 1.54 -20.08
C ALA A 165 -10.06 0.66 -21.32
N GLY A 166 -9.28 0.82 -22.40
CA GLY A 166 -9.36 -0.01 -23.60
C GLY A 166 -8.48 -1.26 -23.53
N LEU A 167 -7.68 -1.50 -24.57
CA LEU A 167 -6.70 -2.59 -24.60
C LEU A 167 -5.52 -2.31 -23.66
N ILE A 168 -4.95 -1.10 -23.73
CA ILE A 168 -3.85 -0.62 -22.89
C ILE A 168 -4.29 0.66 -22.19
N GLY A 169 -4.24 0.68 -20.87
CA GLY A 169 -4.55 1.86 -20.05
C GLY A 169 -5.06 1.51 -18.66
N PHE A 170 -5.00 2.47 -17.75
CA PHE A 170 -5.47 2.31 -16.38
C PHE A 170 -6.96 2.66 -16.26
N GLY A 171 -7.68 1.93 -15.40
CA GLY A 171 -9.07 2.26 -15.08
C GLY A 171 -9.16 3.62 -14.37
N GLY A 172 -10.23 4.37 -14.64
CA GLY A 172 -10.47 5.66 -13.99
C GLY A 172 -10.80 5.52 -12.50
N ALA A 173 -10.48 6.51 -11.69
CA ALA A 173 -10.89 6.52 -10.28
C ALA A 173 -12.42 6.74 -10.16
N GLY A 174 -13.05 6.12 -9.16
CA GLY A 174 -14.42 6.42 -8.77
C GLY A 174 -14.53 7.78 -8.06
N GLY A 175 -15.65 8.47 -8.24
CA GLY A 175 -15.95 9.74 -7.60
C GLY A 175 -16.43 9.57 -6.16
N PHE A 176 -16.27 10.59 -5.33
CA PHE A 176 -16.82 10.59 -3.97
C PHE A 176 -18.35 10.64 -3.95
N GLY A 177 -18.97 9.92 -3.02
CA GLY A 177 -20.41 10.03 -2.75
C GLY A 177 -20.77 11.38 -2.15
N GLY A 178 -21.98 11.87 -2.46
CA GLY A 178 -22.58 12.96 -1.71
C GLY A 178 -23.02 12.47 -0.33
N ASP A 179 -23.40 13.36 0.58
CA ASP A 179 -23.75 13.00 1.96
C ASP A 179 -24.77 11.85 2.01
N GLY A 180 -24.48 10.80 2.77
CA GLY A 180 -25.27 9.58 2.96
C GLY A 180 -25.15 8.57 1.81
N ALA A 181 -24.40 8.90 0.75
CA ALA A 181 -24.35 8.12 -0.48
C ALA A 181 -23.00 7.43 -0.68
N ALA A 182 -23.03 6.33 -1.44
CA ALA A 182 -21.83 5.56 -1.73
C ALA A 182 -20.87 6.29 -2.68
N GLY A 183 -19.58 6.03 -2.54
CA GLY A 183 -18.57 6.37 -3.54
C GLY A 183 -18.74 5.53 -4.80
N GLY A 184 -18.29 6.07 -5.93
CA GLY A 184 -18.30 5.39 -7.21
C GLY A 184 -17.27 4.26 -7.27
N ALA A 185 -17.57 3.19 -8.00
CA ALA A 185 -16.59 2.13 -8.24
C ALA A 185 -15.42 2.63 -9.12
N GLY A 186 -14.23 2.08 -8.92
CA GLY A 186 -13.10 2.28 -9.81
C GLY A 186 -13.31 1.56 -11.15
N GLY A 187 -12.78 2.16 -12.21
CA GLY A 187 -12.86 1.63 -13.56
C GLY A 187 -12.01 0.37 -13.76
N THR A 188 -12.40 -0.49 -14.70
CA THR A 188 -11.59 -1.66 -15.06
C THR A 188 -10.34 -1.23 -15.83
N GLY A 189 -9.19 -1.83 -15.50
CA GLY A 189 -7.94 -1.65 -16.23
C GLY A 189 -7.99 -2.24 -17.64
N GLY A 190 -6.96 -1.95 -18.44
CA GLY A 190 -6.91 -2.36 -19.84
C GLY A 190 -6.95 -3.89 -20.00
N TRP A 191 -7.54 -4.36 -21.11
CA TRP A 191 -7.66 -5.79 -21.37
C TRP A 191 -6.30 -6.49 -21.39
N LEU A 192 -5.31 -5.90 -22.07
CA LEU A 192 -3.95 -6.42 -22.14
C LEU A 192 -3.11 -5.91 -20.97
N TRP A 193 -3.07 -4.59 -20.78
CA TRP A 193 -2.25 -3.98 -19.75
C TRP A 193 -2.93 -2.79 -19.09
N GLY A 194 -2.95 -2.80 -17.77
CA GLY A 194 -3.36 -1.68 -16.95
C GLY A 194 -4.01 -2.12 -15.65
N ASN A 195 -3.72 -1.38 -14.60
CA ASN A 195 -4.31 -1.57 -13.28
C ASN A 195 -5.77 -1.08 -13.27
N GLY A 196 -6.57 -1.68 -12.39
CA GLY A 196 -7.88 -1.14 -12.07
C GLY A 196 -7.80 0.20 -11.34
N GLY A 197 -8.81 1.05 -11.53
CA GLY A 197 -8.90 2.34 -10.87
C GLY A 197 -9.27 2.21 -9.39
N THR A 198 -8.94 3.20 -8.57
CA THR A 198 -9.36 3.23 -7.16
C THR A 198 -10.85 3.49 -7.02
N GLY A 199 -11.50 2.91 -6.03
CA GLY A 199 -12.86 3.28 -5.65
C GLY A 199 -12.92 4.67 -5.01
N GLY A 200 -14.03 5.37 -5.19
CA GLY A 200 -14.29 6.67 -4.58
C GLY A 200 -14.69 6.53 -3.11
N GLY A 201 -14.39 7.53 -2.28
CA GLY A 201 -14.84 7.52 -0.88
C GLY A 201 -16.35 7.69 -0.76
N GLY A 202 -16.94 7.09 0.26
CA GLY A 202 -18.34 7.35 0.63
C GLY A 202 -18.54 8.76 1.17
N GLY A 203 -19.71 9.33 0.96
CA GLY A 203 -20.05 10.65 1.48
C GLY A 203 -20.27 10.65 3.00
N LEU A 204 -20.18 11.82 3.61
CA LEU A 204 -20.44 12.02 5.05
C LEU A 204 -21.81 11.48 5.44
N GLY A 205 -22.04 11.10 6.69
CA GLY A 205 -23.30 10.48 7.12
C GLY A 205 -23.39 8.99 6.79
N GLY A 206 -22.26 8.31 6.67
CA GLY A 206 -22.22 6.84 6.59
C GLY A 206 -22.29 6.25 5.18
N GLY A 207 -21.96 7.01 4.14
CA GLY A 207 -21.91 6.50 2.76
C GLY A 207 -20.87 5.39 2.61
N ALA A 208 -21.17 4.30 1.89
CA ALA A 208 -20.20 3.24 1.65
C ALA A 208 -19.07 3.69 0.69
N GLY A 209 -17.85 3.19 0.87
CA GLY A 209 -16.78 3.35 -0.09
C GLY A 209 -17.03 2.56 -1.37
N GLY A 210 -16.63 3.11 -2.51
CA GLY A 210 -16.73 2.44 -3.79
C GLY A 210 -15.72 1.29 -3.92
N ALA A 211 -16.08 0.22 -4.61
CA ALA A 211 -15.14 -0.87 -4.87
C ALA A 211 -13.99 -0.41 -5.79
N GLY A 212 -12.80 -0.97 -5.60
CA GLY A 212 -11.68 -0.83 -6.53
C GLY A 212 -11.96 -1.57 -7.84
N GLY A 213 -11.48 -1.00 -8.94
CA GLY A 213 -11.56 -1.61 -10.26
C GLY A 213 -10.65 -2.83 -10.38
N ARG A 214 -11.03 -3.79 -11.21
CA ARG A 214 -10.20 -4.97 -11.51
C ARG A 214 -9.20 -4.71 -12.63
N ALA A 215 -8.11 -5.45 -12.66
CA ALA A 215 -7.29 -5.65 -13.86
C ALA A 215 -7.74 -6.91 -14.62
N LEU A 216 -7.30 -7.05 -15.88
CA LEU A 216 -7.74 -8.12 -16.78
C LEU A 216 -6.63 -9.14 -17.09
N LEU A 217 -5.60 -8.76 -17.85
CA LEU A 217 -4.49 -9.66 -18.18
C LEU A 217 -3.21 -9.32 -17.40
N PHE A 218 -2.60 -8.16 -17.66
CA PHE A 218 -1.49 -7.62 -16.89
C PHE A 218 -1.93 -6.37 -16.12
N GLY A 219 -1.72 -6.37 -14.80
CA GLY A 219 -2.05 -5.24 -13.94
C GLY A 219 -2.44 -5.69 -12.54
N SER A 220 -2.47 -4.74 -11.62
CA SER A 220 -2.98 -4.92 -10.27
C SER A 220 -4.43 -4.48 -10.14
N GLY A 221 -5.13 -5.01 -9.14
CA GLY A 221 -6.41 -4.46 -8.72
C GLY A 221 -6.26 -3.04 -8.15
N GLY A 222 -7.30 -2.23 -8.30
CA GLY A 222 -7.40 -0.91 -7.67
C GLY A 222 -7.78 -1.01 -6.20
N ALA A 223 -7.38 -0.04 -5.38
CA ALA A 223 -7.80 0.02 -3.99
C ALA A 223 -9.30 0.32 -3.85
N GLY A 224 -9.95 -0.23 -2.83
CA GLY A 224 -11.29 0.18 -2.43
C GLY A 224 -11.30 1.58 -1.81
N GLY A 225 -12.38 2.32 -2.00
CA GLY A 225 -12.57 3.64 -1.41
C GLY A 225 -12.91 3.56 0.09
N PRO A 226 -12.55 4.55 0.91
CA PRO A 226 -12.94 4.58 2.32
C PRO A 226 -14.45 4.80 2.47
N GLY A 227 -15.04 4.26 3.53
CA GLY A 227 -16.39 4.58 3.96
C GLY A 227 -16.46 5.98 4.57
N GLY A 228 -17.61 6.64 4.42
CA GLY A 228 -17.86 7.98 4.91
C GLY A 228 -18.11 8.00 6.41
N VAL A 229 -17.59 9.04 7.08
CA VAL A 229 -17.77 9.25 8.52
C VAL A 229 -19.22 9.63 8.81
N ALA A 230 -19.81 9.08 9.87
CA ALA A 230 -21.11 9.49 10.40
C ALA A 230 -20.95 10.42 11.62
N ALA A 231 -21.19 11.71 11.40
CA ALA A 231 -21.28 12.72 12.45
C ALA A 231 -22.74 12.88 12.91
N GLY A 232 -23.04 12.50 14.14
CA GLY A 232 -24.37 12.48 14.76
C GLY A 232 -24.92 11.06 14.99
N ALA A 233 -26.21 10.88 14.74
CA ALA A 233 -26.90 9.59 14.82
C ALA A 233 -26.70 8.81 13.52
N GLY A 234 -26.08 7.62 13.60
CA GLY A 234 -25.97 6.72 12.45
C GLY A 234 -24.61 6.03 12.34
N ASN A 235 -24.57 4.94 11.58
CA ASN A 235 -23.37 4.12 11.42
C ASN A 235 -22.39 4.76 10.43
N GLY A 236 -21.10 4.54 10.65
CA GLY A 236 -20.06 4.84 9.69
C GLY A 236 -20.20 3.95 8.45
N GLY A 237 -19.79 4.47 7.29
CA GLY A 237 -19.92 3.77 6.02
C GLY A 237 -18.96 2.60 5.92
N VAL A 238 -19.36 1.49 5.30
CA VAL A 238 -18.43 0.39 5.04
C VAL A 238 -17.36 0.81 4.03
N GLY A 239 -16.13 0.35 4.18
CA GLY A 239 -15.07 0.50 3.20
C GLY A 239 -15.35 -0.31 1.92
N GLY A 240 -14.93 0.20 0.78
CA GLY A 240 -15.06 -0.49 -0.50
C GLY A 240 -14.11 -1.67 -0.60
N ALA A 241 -14.51 -2.75 -1.28
CA ALA A 241 -13.61 -3.87 -1.54
C ALA A 241 -12.50 -3.48 -2.51
N GLY A 242 -11.30 -4.05 -2.35
CA GLY A 242 -10.22 -3.95 -3.32
C GLY A 242 -10.52 -4.74 -4.60
N GLY A 243 -9.97 -4.28 -5.72
CA GLY A 243 -10.14 -4.90 -7.02
C GLY A 243 -9.30 -6.16 -7.19
N ALA A 244 -9.76 -7.08 -8.04
CA ALA A 244 -8.99 -8.27 -8.42
C ALA A 244 -7.84 -7.91 -9.37
N SER A 245 -6.77 -8.68 -9.30
CA SER A 245 -5.60 -8.58 -10.19
C SER A 245 -5.88 -9.08 -11.62
N GLY A 246 -4.92 -8.89 -12.52
CA GLY A 246 -4.97 -9.45 -13.88
C GLY A 246 -4.56 -10.92 -13.91
N PHE A 247 -5.00 -11.68 -14.90
CA PHE A 247 -4.77 -13.11 -15.01
C PHE A 247 -3.30 -13.54 -14.94
N LEU A 248 -2.37 -12.75 -15.48
CA LEU A 248 -0.93 -13.04 -15.47
C LEU A 248 -0.16 -12.29 -14.38
N SER A 249 -0.78 -11.31 -13.73
CA SER A 249 -0.17 -10.43 -12.72
C SER A 249 -0.99 -10.46 -11.45
N GLY A 250 -0.48 -11.10 -10.40
CA GLY A 250 -1.30 -11.48 -9.26
C GLY A 250 -1.40 -10.49 -8.10
N ILE A 251 -1.34 -9.17 -8.28
CA ILE A 251 -1.45 -8.23 -7.15
C ILE A 251 -2.89 -7.74 -6.99
N GLY A 252 -3.58 -8.19 -5.94
CA GLY A 252 -4.91 -7.70 -5.57
C GLY A 252 -4.86 -6.30 -4.94
N GLY A 253 -5.89 -5.49 -5.15
CA GLY A 253 -5.99 -4.17 -4.54
C GLY A 253 -6.35 -4.25 -3.05
N PRO A 254 -5.89 -3.33 -2.18
CA PRO A 254 -6.30 -3.30 -0.79
C PRO A 254 -7.77 -2.86 -0.64
N GLY A 255 -8.45 -3.30 0.41
CA GLY A 255 -9.76 -2.81 0.81
C GLY A 255 -9.69 -1.42 1.43
N GLY A 256 -10.76 -0.64 1.29
CA GLY A 256 -10.89 0.68 1.89
C GLY A 256 -11.18 0.62 3.39
N ALA A 257 -10.78 1.65 4.14
CA ALA A 257 -11.13 1.77 5.55
C ALA A 257 -12.66 1.95 5.73
N GLY A 258 -13.21 1.41 6.81
CA GLY A 258 -14.55 1.78 7.26
C GLY A 258 -14.57 3.20 7.84
N GLY A 259 -15.70 3.88 7.68
CA GLY A 259 -15.91 5.23 8.20
C GLY A 259 -16.15 5.22 9.71
N ASP A 260 -15.66 6.24 10.40
CA ASP A 260 -15.91 6.42 11.83
C ASP A 260 -17.38 6.80 12.11
N ALA A 261 -17.83 6.59 13.35
CA ALA A 261 -19.16 6.95 13.82
C ALA A 261 -19.10 7.62 15.20
N SER A 262 -19.81 8.73 15.40
CA SER A 262 -19.98 9.30 16.75
C SER A 262 -21.02 8.54 17.58
N SER A 263 -21.95 7.82 16.94
CA SER A 263 -22.87 6.91 17.61
C SER A 263 -23.24 5.72 16.72
N GLY A 264 -23.69 4.61 17.29
CA GLY A 264 -24.01 3.42 16.51
C GLY A 264 -22.78 2.58 16.20
N HIS A 265 -22.65 2.12 14.95
CA HIS A 265 -21.53 1.25 14.56
C HIS A 265 -20.51 2.00 13.71
N GLY A 266 -19.23 1.83 14.00
CA GLY A 266 -18.20 2.13 13.02
C GLY A 266 -18.39 1.29 11.77
N GLY A 267 -18.04 1.83 10.60
CA GLY A 267 -18.16 1.10 9.34
C GLY A 267 -17.18 -0.07 9.30
N ALA A 268 -17.60 -1.21 8.75
CA ALA A 268 -16.66 -2.31 8.50
C ALA A 268 -15.61 -1.91 7.44
N GLY A 269 -14.39 -2.41 7.56
CA GLY A 269 -13.37 -2.29 6.53
C GLY A 269 -13.71 -3.13 5.29
N GLY A 270 -13.30 -2.66 4.12
CA GLY A 270 -13.49 -3.37 2.86
C GLY A 270 -12.59 -4.60 2.75
N ALA A 271 -13.06 -5.65 2.09
CA ALA A 271 -12.23 -6.81 1.82
C ALA A 271 -11.09 -6.47 0.84
N GLY A 272 -9.94 -7.12 0.98
CA GLY A 272 -8.87 -7.08 0.01
C GLY A 272 -9.22 -7.84 -1.27
N GLY A 273 -8.72 -7.37 -2.40
CA GLY A 273 -8.93 -7.97 -3.71
C GLY A 273 -8.11 -9.24 -3.90
N THR A 274 -8.62 -10.16 -4.73
CA THR A 274 -7.90 -11.39 -5.07
C THR A 274 -6.68 -11.09 -5.95
N GLY A 275 -5.56 -11.73 -5.62
CA GLY A 275 -4.31 -11.67 -6.36
C GLY A 275 -4.00 -13.00 -6.99
N GLU A 276 -4.38 -13.18 -8.25
CA GLU A 276 -4.08 -14.38 -9.02
C GLU A 276 -3.13 -14.08 -10.17
N GLY A 277 -2.02 -14.81 -10.30
CA GLY A 277 -1.11 -14.64 -11.42
C GLY A 277 -0.46 -15.95 -11.85
N LEU A 278 0.28 -15.90 -12.97
CA LEU A 278 0.92 -17.10 -13.53
C LEU A 278 1.89 -17.72 -12.54
N PHE A 279 2.90 -16.96 -12.12
CA PHE A 279 3.91 -17.40 -11.15
C PHE A 279 3.80 -16.71 -9.80
N LEU A 280 3.10 -15.58 -9.74
CA LEU A 280 3.01 -14.72 -8.55
C LEU A 280 1.56 -14.42 -8.23
N GLY A 281 1.11 -14.66 -7.00
CA GLY A 281 -0.26 -14.40 -6.54
C GLY A 281 -0.31 -13.79 -5.14
N PHE A 282 -0.46 -12.48 -5.04
CA PHE A 282 -0.48 -11.70 -3.80
C PHE A 282 -1.85 -11.06 -3.57
N GLY A 283 -2.60 -11.58 -2.60
CA GLY A 283 -3.88 -11.00 -2.20
C GLY A 283 -3.73 -9.60 -1.59
N GLY A 284 -4.70 -8.73 -1.85
CA GLY A 284 -4.73 -7.40 -1.25
C GLY A 284 -5.07 -7.44 0.24
N ALA A 285 -4.57 -6.50 1.03
CA ALA A 285 -4.94 -6.41 2.45
C ALA A 285 -6.40 -5.95 2.62
N GLY A 286 -7.06 -6.41 3.68
CA GLY A 286 -8.34 -5.88 4.12
C GLY A 286 -8.19 -4.50 4.75
N GLY A 287 -9.19 -3.65 4.59
CA GLY A 287 -9.22 -2.31 5.18
C GLY A 287 -9.50 -2.35 6.68
N PRO A 288 -9.03 -1.38 7.47
CA PRO A 288 -9.39 -1.29 8.88
C PRO A 288 -10.87 -0.93 9.05
N GLY A 289 -11.49 -1.39 10.15
CA GLY A 289 -12.81 -0.96 10.56
C GLY A 289 -12.78 0.44 11.20
N GLY A 290 -13.88 1.17 11.06
CA GLY A 290 -14.06 2.52 11.59
C GLY A 290 -14.27 2.51 13.10
N THR A 291 -13.81 3.55 13.78
CA THR A 291 -14.02 3.73 15.22
C THR A 291 -15.45 4.15 15.52
N ALA A 292 -15.93 3.82 16.72
CA ALA A 292 -17.20 4.30 17.25
C ALA A 292 -16.98 5.04 18.55
N THR A 293 -17.46 6.29 18.64
CA THR A 293 -17.44 7.03 19.91
C THR A 293 -18.41 6.39 20.90
N THR A 294 -19.67 6.20 20.52
CA THR A 294 -20.64 5.42 21.30
C THR A 294 -21.13 4.24 20.47
N GLY A 295 -21.23 3.05 21.07
CA GLY A 295 -21.65 1.82 20.38
C GLY A 295 -20.48 0.91 20.01
N ILE A 296 -20.51 0.31 18.82
CA ILE A 296 -19.62 -0.80 18.43
C ILE A 296 -18.66 -0.36 17.34
N GLY A 297 -17.35 -0.59 17.49
CA GLY A 297 -16.38 -0.35 16.42
C GLY A 297 -16.64 -1.25 15.21
N GLY A 298 -16.31 -0.79 14.01
CA GLY A 298 -16.50 -1.56 12.80
C GLY A 298 -15.52 -2.73 12.69
N ASP A 299 -15.94 -3.84 12.11
CA ASP A 299 -15.03 -4.97 11.88
C ASP A 299 -13.96 -4.64 10.84
N GLY A 300 -12.77 -5.22 10.96
CA GLY A 300 -11.75 -5.17 9.93
C GLY A 300 -12.14 -6.00 8.71
N GLY A 301 -11.77 -5.55 7.52
CA GLY A 301 -12.02 -6.27 6.27
C GLY A 301 -11.17 -7.53 6.16
N ALA A 302 -11.69 -8.58 5.52
CA ALA A 302 -10.89 -9.77 5.24
C ALA A 302 -9.77 -9.48 4.22
N GLY A 303 -8.63 -10.15 4.34
CA GLY A 303 -7.58 -10.15 3.33
C GLY A 303 -7.98 -10.94 2.09
N GLY A 304 -7.47 -10.52 0.93
CA GLY A 304 -7.70 -11.15 -0.36
C GLY A 304 -6.93 -12.46 -0.53
N LEU A 305 -7.43 -13.35 -1.38
CA LEU A 305 -6.73 -14.60 -1.72
C LEU A 305 -5.48 -14.32 -2.57
N GLY A 306 -4.41 -15.08 -2.34
CA GLY A 306 -3.23 -15.13 -3.22
C GLY A 306 -3.12 -16.47 -3.93
N PHE A 307 -3.04 -16.48 -5.26
CA PHE A 307 -2.96 -17.74 -6.02
C PHE A 307 -1.97 -17.68 -7.19
N ALA A 308 -1.05 -18.64 -7.25
CA ALA A 308 -0.15 -18.84 -8.39
C ALA A 308 -0.64 -20.03 -9.23
N ARG A 309 -0.82 -19.84 -10.54
CA ARG A 309 -1.48 -20.81 -11.43
C ARG A 309 -0.54 -21.64 -12.32
N SER A 310 0.77 -21.50 -12.20
CA SER A 310 1.68 -22.21 -13.08
C SER A 310 1.62 -23.71 -12.80
N PRO A 311 1.66 -24.59 -13.81
CA PRO A 311 1.87 -26.01 -13.58
C PRO A 311 3.35 -26.37 -13.38
N LEU A 312 4.26 -25.48 -13.79
CA LEU A 312 5.72 -25.70 -13.83
C LEU A 312 6.48 -24.47 -13.29
N GLY A 313 7.60 -24.68 -12.60
CA GLY A 313 8.57 -23.62 -12.32
C GLY A 313 8.59 -23.16 -10.87
N ILE A 314 8.57 -21.85 -10.62
CA ILE A 314 8.56 -21.28 -9.27
C ILE A 314 7.26 -20.52 -9.08
N ASP A 315 6.45 -20.96 -8.13
CA ASP A 315 5.19 -20.34 -7.74
C ASP A 315 5.36 -19.66 -6.39
N LEU A 316 5.07 -18.36 -6.33
CA LEU A 316 5.00 -17.60 -5.09
C LEU A 316 3.59 -17.09 -4.90
N SER A 317 2.96 -17.42 -3.78
CA SER A 317 1.69 -16.81 -3.43
C SER A 317 1.61 -16.42 -1.97
N MET A 318 0.90 -15.33 -1.71
CA MET A 318 0.63 -14.86 -0.36
C MET A 318 -0.79 -14.33 -0.25
N GLY A 319 -1.48 -14.72 0.81
CA GLY A 319 -2.75 -14.13 1.17
C GLY A 319 -2.58 -12.72 1.69
N GLY A 320 -3.56 -11.86 1.46
CA GLY A 320 -3.57 -10.51 2.02
C GLY A 320 -3.83 -10.54 3.52
N ASN A 321 -3.29 -9.59 4.27
CA ASN A 321 -3.59 -9.49 5.70
C ASN A 321 -5.03 -9.01 5.92
N GLY A 322 -5.66 -9.46 7.01
CA GLY A 322 -6.92 -8.91 7.49
C GLY A 322 -6.73 -7.51 8.09
N GLY A 323 -7.77 -6.69 7.99
CA GLY A 323 -7.82 -5.35 8.55
C GLY A 323 -8.00 -5.35 10.06
N ILE A 324 -7.54 -4.30 10.73
CA ILE A 324 -7.72 -4.12 12.17
C ILE A 324 -9.18 -3.71 12.45
N GLY A 325 -9.78 -4.24 13.52
CA GLY A 325 -11.11 -3.82 13.98
C GLY A 325 -11.10 -2.43 14.62
N GLY A 326 -12.18 -1.69 14.45
CA GLY A 326 -12.36 -0.34 14.98
C GLY A 326 -12.55 -0.33 16.49
N ALA A 327 -12.03 0.70 17.16
CA ALA A 327 -12.20 0.86 18.60
C ALA A 327 -13.57 1.41 18.98
N ALA A 328 -14.04 1.08 20.19
CA ALA A 328 -15.17 1.71 20.86
C ALA A 328 -14.71 2.57 22.05
N THR A 329 -14.93 3.88 21.99
CA THR A 329 -14.27 4.83 22.90
C THR A 329 -15.13 5.33 24.08
N ALA A 330 -16.42 4.99 24.16
CA ALA A 330 -17.29 5.35 25.28
C ALA A 330 -17.76 4.12 26.07
N ASP A 331 -18.43 4.41 27.19
CA ASP A 331 -18.86 3.38 28.12
C ASP A 331 -19.95 2.46 27.53
N GLY A 332 -19.81 1.15 27.78
CA GLY A 332 -20.69 0.09 27.29
C GLY A 332 -20.47 -0.31 25.84
N GLY A 333 -19.47 0.24 25.16
CA GLY A 333 -19.17 -0.06 23.76
C GLY A 333 -18.49 -1.43 23.54
N ALA A 334 -18.43 -1.88 22.29
CA ALA A 334 -17.70 -3.09 21.93
C ALA A 334 -16.72 -2.82 20.79
N GLY A 335 -15.49 -3.31 20.88
CA GLY A 335 -14.53 -3.19 19.79
C GLY A 335 -14.93 -4.06 18.60
N GLY A 336 -14.68 -3.61 17.38
CA GLY A 336 -14.91 -4.41 16.17
C GLY A 336 -13.93 -5.58 16.07
N ALA A 337 -14.33 -6.69 15.48
CA ALA A 337 -13.45 -7.82 15.24
C ALA A 337 -12.36 -7.47 14.22
N GLY A 338 -11.18 -8.08 14.33
CA GLY A 338 -10.18 -8.06 13.28
C GLY A 338 -10.60 -8.92 12.09
N GLY A 339 -10.25 -8.49 10.89
CA GLY A 339 -10.53 -9.23 9.66
C GLY A 339 -9.70 -10.50 9.56
N ALA A 340 -10.25 -11.54 8.93
CA ALA A 340 -9.48 -12.75 8.65
C ALA A 340 -8.37 -12.49 7.60
N GLY A 341 -7.23 -13.15 7.75
CA GLY A 341 -6.20 -13.20 6.72
C GLY A 341 -6.66 -14.01 5.50
N GLY A 342 -6.23 -13.58 4.31
CA GLY A 342 -6.54 -14.25 3.06
C GLY A 342 -5.81 -15.59 2.93
N GLY A 343 -6.46 -16.55 2.28
CA GLY A 343 -5.80 -17.82 1.92
C GLY A 343 -4.75 -17.64 0.82
N SER A 344 -3.83 -18.59 0.73
CA SER A 344 -2.79 -18.67 -0.28
C SER A 344 -2.71 -20.08 -0.86
N GLY A 345 -2.50 -20.16 -2.17
CA GLY A 345 -2.33 -21.46 -2.84
C GLY A 345 -1.51 -21.38 -4.13
N SER A 346 -1.06 -22.54 -4.59
CA SER A 346 -0.48 -22.73 -5.92
C SER A 346 -1.14 -23.93 -6.62
N SER A 347 -1.02 -24.01 -7.94
CA SER A 347 -1.38 -25.21 -8.72
C SER A 347 -0.17 -25.96 -9.29
N GLY A 348 1.05 -25.54 -8.92
CA GLY A 348 2.31 -26.14 -9.35
C GLY A 348 2.33 -27.64 -9.07
N PHE A 349 2.70 -28.42 -10.09
CA PHE A 349 2.87 -29.87 -9.96
C PHE A 349 4.34 -30.27 -10.06
N PHE A 350 5.11 -29.51 -10.87
CA PHE A 350 6.56 -29.65 -11.01
C PHE A 350 7.27 -28.33 -10.69
N GLY A 351 7.96 -28.23 -9.56
CA GLY A 351 8.62 -26.96 -9.25
C GLY A 351 8.91 -26.68 -7.78
N LEU A 352 9.08 -25.38 -7.53
CA LEU A 352 9.25 -24.79 -6.21
C LEU A 352 8.02 -23.95 -5.88
N ASP A 353 7.25 -24.38 -4.89
CA ASP A 353 6.04 -23.67 -4.46
C ASP A 353 6.26 -23.04 -3.09
N LEU A 354 6.08 -21.72 -2.99
CA LEU A 354 6.23 -20.95 -1.76
C LEU A 354 4.91 -20.22 -1.48
N THR A 355 4.13 -20.74 -0.53
CA THR A 355 2.81 -20.22 -0.19
C THR A 355 2.74 -19.74 1.25
N GLN A 356 2.16 -18.57 1.47
CA GLN A 356 1.99 -17.99 2.80
C GLN A 356 0.59 -17.43 3.01
N GLY A 357 -0.10 -17.87 4.06
CA GLY A 357 -1.38 -17.31 4.46
C GLY A 357 -1.24 -15.88 4.97
N GLY A 358 -2.25 -15.05 4.71
CA GLY A 358 -2.30 -13.69 5.22
C GLY A 358 -2.46 -13.66 6.74
N LEU A 359 -1.94 -12.63 7.40
CA LEU A 359 -2.12 -12.47 8.85
C LEU A 359 -3.57 -12.08 9.17
N GLY A 360 -4.10 -12.54 10.29
CA GLY A 360 -5.34 -12.03 10.86
C GLY A 360 -5.15 -10.62 11.42
N GLY A 361 -6.17 -9.78 11.28
CA GLY A 361 -6.18 -8.42 11.81
C GLY A 361 -6.38 -8.39 13.32
N ALA A 362 -5.84 -7.38 14.01
CA ALA A 362 -6.09 -7.22 15.43
C ALA A 362 -7.54 -6.80 15.70
N GLY A 363 -8.11 -7.21 16.83
CA GLY A 363 -9.40 -6.73 17.30
C GLY A 363 -9.34 -5.30 17.84
N GLY A 364 -10.45 -4.58 17.72
CA GLY A 364 -10.59 -3.20 18.19
C GLY A 364 -10.64 -3.10 19.71
N ALA A 365 -10.06 -2.04 20.26
CA ALA A 365 -10.11 -1.79 21.70
C ALA A 365 -11.53 -1.39 22.16
N ALA A 366 -11.83 -1.61 23.45
CA ALA A 366 -13.04 -1.12 24.09
C ALA A 366 -12.70 -0.35 25.38
N THR A 367 -13.46 0.70 25.67
CA THR A 367 -13.24 1.49 26.89
C THR A 367 -13.89 0.83 28.09
N THR A 368 -15.17 0.47 28.02
CA THR A 368 -15.81 -0.56 28.88
C THR A 368 -16.59 -1.50 27.96
N GLY A 369 -16.98 -2.70 28.41
CA GLY A 369 -17.62 -3.70 27.55
C GLY A 369 -16.66 -4.74 26.97
N ILE A 370 -16.94 -5.27 25.79
CA ILE A 370 -16.18 -6.38 25.17
C ILE A 370 -15.30 -5.83 24.05
N ALA A 371 -13.98 -5.98 24.17
CA ALA A 371 -13.07 -5.64 23.08
C ALA A 371 -13.14 -6.67 21.94
N GLY A 372 -12.83 -6.23 20.73
CA GLY A 372 -12.99 -7.05 19.53
C GLY A 372 -12.06 -8.26 19.49
N THR A 373 -12.53 -9.36 18.92
CA THR A 373 -11.69 -10.55 18.71
C THR A 373 -10.66 -10.29 17.62
N GLY A 374 -9.47 -10.90 17.71
CA GLY A 374 -8.53 -10.95 16.60
C GLY A 374 -9.06 -11.83 15.47
N GLY A 375 -8.71 -11.48 14.23
CA GLY A 375 -9.07 -12.26 13.05
C GLY A 375 -8.25 -13.53 12.92
N ALA A 376 -8.80 -14.58 12.31
CA ALA A 376 -8.05 -15.79 12.02
C ALA A 376 -6.98 -15.55 10.95
N GLY A 377 -5.85 -16.26 11.02
CA GLY A 377 -4.84 -16.29 9.98
C GLY A 377 -5.29 -17.11 8.76
N GLY A 378 -4.80 -16.74 7.59
CA GLY A 378 -5.14 -17.39 6.33
C GLY A 378 -4.47 -18.76 6.18
N ALA A 379 -5.15 -19.70 5.50
CA ALA A 379 -4.55 -20.98 5.16
C ALA A 379 -3.54 -20.87 4.00
N ALA A 380 -2.54 -21.74 3.96
CA ALA A 380 -1.58 -21.88 2.87
C ALA A 380 -1.54 -23.32 2.38
N ALA A 381 -1.65 -23.53 1.07
CA ALA A 381 -1.60 -24.85 0.45
C ALA A 381 -0.69 -24.89 -0.79
N ALA A 382 0.27 -25.81 -0.78
CA ALA A 382 1.20 -26.03 -1.89
C ALA A 382 1.15 -27.50 -2.37
N PRO A 383 0.47 -27.79 -3.49
CA PRO A 383 0.25 -29.16 -3.96
C PRO A 383 1.38 -29.74 -4.84
N ALA A 384 2.55 -29.10 -4.93
CA ALA A 384 3.68 -29.63 -5.72
C ALA A 384 3.98 -31.09 -5.37
N LEU A 385 3.86 -31.97 -6.37
CA LEU A 385 4.11 -33.41 -6.23
C LEU A 385 5.56 -33.76 -6.56
N VAL A 386 6.14 -33.10 -7.56
CA VAL A 386 7.51 -33.32 -8.02
C VAL A 386 8.30 -32.02 -7.89
N GLY A 387 9.26 -31.99 -6.97
CA GLY A 387 9.98 -30.77 -6.61
C GLY A 387 9.89 -30.55 -5.12
N TRP A 388 9.78 -29.29 -4.69
CA TRP A 388 9.79 -28.95 -3.27
C TRP A 388 8.86 -27.78 -2.97
N ALA A 389 8.11 -27.88 -1.87
CA ALA A 389 7.16 -26.85 -1.45
C ALA A 389 7.40 -26.40 -0.01
N ALA A 390 7.10 -25.12 0.25
CA ALA A 390 6.91 -24.59 1.58
C ALA A 390 5.54 -23.91 1.67
N ALA A 391 4.74 -24.31 2.65
CA ALA A 391 3.46 -23.69 2.94
C ALA A 391 3.38 -23.23 4.39
N VAL A 392 3.16 -21.94 4.63
CA VAL A 392 3.08 -21.38 5.99
C VAL A 392 1.73 -20.70 6.19
N GLY A 393 0.92 -21.21 7.11
CA GLY A 393 -0.32 -20.55 7.51
C GLY A 393 -0.05 -19.18 8.14
N GLY A 394 -0.96 -18.23 7.94
CA GLY A 394 -0.84 -16.90 8.52
C GLY A 394 -1.09 -16.92 10.03
N ASN A 395 -0.46 -16.01 10.78
CA ASN A 395 -0.75 -15.91 12.22
C ASN A 395 -2.13 -15.30 12.46
N GLY A 396 -2.79 -15.72 13.53
CA GLY A 396 -4.00 -15.07 14.03
C GLY A 396 -3.70 -13.69 14.62
N GLY A 397 -4.66 -12.78 14.52
CA GLY A 397 -4.57 -11.43 15.06
C GLY A 397 -4.73 -11.41 16.57
N ALA A 398 -4.14 -10.41 17.23
CA ALA A 398 -4.35 -10.21 18.67
C ALA A 398 -5.79 -9.75 18.96
N GLY A 399 -6.34 -10.15 20.11
CA GLY A 399 -7.57 -9.59 20.64
C GLY A 399 -7.39 -8.14 21.09
N GLY A 400 -8.45 -7.35 20.98
CA GLY A 400 -8.47 -5.95 21.42
C GLY A 400 -8.37 -5.81 22.93
N ALA A 401 -7.77 -4.73 23.41
CA ALA A 401 -7.67 -4.44 24.84
C ALA A 401 -8.93 -3.75 25.39
N ALA A 402 -9.24 -4.00 26.66
CA ALA A 402 -10.31 -3.33 27.40
C ALA A 402 -9.74 -2.50 28.59
N SER A 403 -10.02 -1.20 28.68
CA SER A 403 -9.36 -0.33 29.67
C SER A 403 -10.18 -0.01 30.93
N GLY A 404 -11.49 -0.22 30.92
CA GLY A 404 -12.42 0.26 31.94
C GLY A 404 -13.09 -0.85 32.76
N ALA A 405 -13.81 -0.45 33.81
CA ALA A 405 -14.37 -1.36 34.82
C ALA A 405 -15.30 -2.41 34.21
N GLY A 406 -15.10 -3.67 34.58
CA GLY A 406 -15.89 -4.80 34.06
C GLY A 406 -15.65 -5.13 32.59
N GLY A 407 -14.65 -4.52 31.95
CA GLY A 407 -14.31 -4.77 30.55
C GLY A 407 -13.71 -6.17 30.33
N THR A 408 -14.01 -6.77 29.18
CA THR A 408 -13.41 -8.05 28.76
C THR A 408 -12.52 -7.83 27.55
N GLY A 409 -11.28 -8.29 27.65
CA GLY A 409 -10.35 -8.29 26.51
C GLY A 409 -10.84 -9.26 25.42
N GLY A 410 -10.58 -8.92 24.16
CA GLY A 410 -11.01 -9.72 23.03
C GLY A 410 -10.25 -11.03 22.93
N LEU A 411 -10.85 -12.07 22.35
CA LEU A 411 -10.13 -13.32 22.07
C LEU A 411 -9.04 -13.10 21.02
N GLY A 412 -7.92 -13.81 21.12
CA GLY A 412 -6.96 -13.92 20.03
C GLY A 412 -7.51 -14.76 18.88
N GLY A 413 -7.15 -14.41 17.65
CA GLY A 413 -7.54 -15.17 16.47
C GLY A 413 -6.73 -16.45 16.30
N ASP A 414 -7.31 -17.48 15.68
CA ASP A 414 -6.60 -18.72 15.41
C ASP A 414 -5.56 -18.56 14.29
N GLY A 415 -4.48 -19.32 14.37
CA GLY A 415 -3.48 -19.43 13.31
C GLY A 415 -3.99 -20.25 12.12
N GLY A 416 -3.57 -19.86 10.92
CA GLY A 416 -3.92 -20.52 9.68
C GLY A 416 -3.21 -21.87 9.51
N VAL A 417 -3.83 -22.76 8.73
CA VAL A 417 -3.26 -24.07 8.40
C VAL A 417 -2.19 -23.92 7.32
N GLY A 418 -1.06 -24.64 7.45
CA GLY A 418 -0.08 -24.83 6.37
C GLY A 418 -0.10 -26.26 5.85
N ALA A 419 -0.17 -26.46 4.54
CA ALA A 419 -0.13 -27.80 3.94
C ALA A 419 0.73 -27.84 2.68
N ALA A 420 1.67 -28.78 2.63
CA ALA A 420 2.48 -29.07 1.45
C ALA A 420 2.43 -30.57 1.12
N ILE A 421 2.48 -30.95 -0.16
CA ILE A 421 2.59 -32.37 -0.51
C ILE A 421 4.04 -32.84 -0.37
N ALA A 422 4.93 -32.41 -1.26
CA ALA A 422 6.36 -32.72 -1.20
C ALA A 422 7.15 -31.50 -0.68
N GLY A 423 7.51 -31.51 0.60
CA GLY A 423 8.32 -30.45 1.22
C GLY A 423 7.92 -30.17 2.67
N ILE A 424 7.96 -28.90 3.08
CA ILE A 424 7.74 -28.46 4.46
C ILE A 424 6.44 -27.67 4.65
N ALA A 425 5.85 -27.76 5.83
CA ALA A 425 4.70 -26.94 6.21
C ALA A 425 4.84 -26.34 7.62
N GLY A 426 4.33 -25.12 7.79
CA GLY A 426 4.23 -24.43 9.06
C GLY A 426 2.80 -23.97 9.33
N GLY A 427 2.27 -24.22 10.51
CA GLY A 427 1.02 -23.64 10.97
C GLY A 427 1.28 -22.22 11.48
N GLY A 428 0.32 -21.31 11.25
CA GLY A 428 0.40 -19.97 11.80
C GLY A 428 0.28 -19.97 13.32
N ALA A 429 0.92 -19.03 14.01
CA ALA A 429 0.72 -18.87 15.45
C ALA A 429 -0.69 -18.33 15.76
N GLY A 430 -1.26 -18.74 16.88
CA GLY A 430 -2.46 -18.13 17.44
C GLY A 430 -2.18 -16.74 17.99
N GLY A 431 -3.14 -15.83 17.84
CA GLY A 431 -3.05 -14.48 18.35
C GLY A 431 -3.15 -14.42 19.88
N ALA A 432 -2.48 -13.44 20.49
CA ALA A 432 -2.63 -13.21 21.92
C ALA A 432 -4.04 -12.72 22.26
N GLY A 433 -4.56 -13.13 23.41
CA GLY A 433 -5.78 -12.58 23.97
C GLY A 433 -5.58 -11.12 24.42
N GLY A 434 -6.64 -10.33 24.28
CA GLY A 434 -6.66 -8.93 24.66
C GLY A 434 -6.55 -8.74 26.17
N ALA A 435 -5.75 -7.76 26.59
CA ALA A 435 -5.64 -7.41 28.01
C ALA A 435 -6.89 -6.67 28.52
N SER A 436 -7.15 -6.76 29.83
CA SER A 436 -8.17 -5.95 30.51
C SER A 436 -7.59 -5.31 31.77
N ALA A 437 -7.70 -3.99 31.93
CA ALA A 437 -7.16 -3.33 33.12
C ALA A 437 -8.00 -3.59 34.39
N LEU A 438 -9.33 -3.62 34.23
CA LEU A 438 -10.31 -3.61 35.34
C LEU A 438 -11.40 -4.68 35.19
N GLY A 439 -11.13 -5.73 34.43
CA GLY A 439 -12.03 -6.87 34.22
C GLY A 439 -11.26 -8.10 33.77
N ASN A 440 -11.82 -8.92 32.85
CA ASN A 440 -11.23 -10.21 32.48
C ASN A 440 -10.42 -10.13 31.18
N GLY A 441 -9.32 -10.86 31.10
CA GLY A 441 -8.50 -10.97 29.89
C GLY A 441 -9.15 -11.92 28.87
N GLY A 442 -8.91 -11.66 27.58
CA GLY A 442 -9.35 -12.55 26.51
C GLY A 442 -8.46 -13.79 26.42
N ALA A 443 -9.01 -14.93 26.00
CA ALA A 443 -8.19 -16.12 25.74
C ALA A 443 -7.31 -15.95 24.50
N GLY A 444 -6.16 -16.62 24.47
CA GLY A 444 -5.33 -16.71 23.27
C GLY A 444 -5.92 -17.64 22.22
N GLY A 445 -5.64 -17.36 20.95
CA GLY A 445 -6.10 -18.18 19.82
C GLY A 445 -5.29 -19.47 19.68
N ALA A 446 -5.87 -20.47 19.04
CA ALA A 446 -5.18 -21.72 18.76
C ALA A 446 -4.10 -21.53 17.68
N GLY A 447 -3.01 -22.29 17.77
CA GLY A 447 -2.02 -22.41 16.72
C GLY A 447 -2.53 -23.26 15.56
N GLY A 448 -2.17 -22.88 14.35
CA GLY A 448 -2.56 -23.54 13.11
C GLY A 448 -1.92 -24.91 12.95
N LEU A 449 -2.62 -25.81 12.26
CA LEU A 449 -2.10 -27.13 11.92
C LEU A 449 -1.07 -27.05 10.78
N ALA A 450 -0.17 -28.02 10.73
CA ALA A 450 0.76 -28.21 9.63
C ALA A 450 0.76 -29.66 9.15
N ALA A 451 0.79 -29.87 7.83
CA ALA A 451 0.96 -31.19 7.24
C ALA A 451 1.89 -31.13 6.02
N ALA A 452 2.92 -31.97 5.99
CA ALA A 452 3.75 -32.17 4.82
C ALA A 452 4.45 -33.52 4.80
N PHE A 453 4.90 -33.98 3.63
CA PHE A 453 5.65 -35.24 3.55
C PHE A 453 6.99 -35.17 4.29
N GLU A 454 7.77 -34.09 4.13
CA GLU A 454 9.13 -33.99 4.68
C GLU A 454 9.11 -33.52 6.14
N ALA A 455 8.67 -32.29 6.40
CA ALA A 455 8.63 -31.76 7.76
C ALA A 455 7.42 -30.86 7.98
N ALA A 456 6.81 -30.95 9.16
CA ALA A 456 5.67 -30.11 9.53
C ALA A 456 5.81 -29.57 10.95
N ILE A 457 5.62 -28.27 11.11
CA ILE A 457 5.69 -27.57 12.40
C ILE A 457 4.32 -26.94 12.67
N GLY A 458 3.61 -27.43 13.67
CA GLY A 458 2.37 -26.79 14.12
C GLY A 458 2.63 -25.43 14.74
N GLY A 459 1.70 -24.50 14.57
CA GLY A 459 1.82 -23.14 15.10
C GLY A 459 1.70 -23.10 16.61
N ASN A 460 2.35 -22.14 17.26
CA ASN A 460 2.20 -21.95 18.70
C ASN A 460 0.81 -21.39 19.04
N GLY A 461 0.24 -21.78 20.18
CA GLY A 461 -0.95 -21.17 20.73
C GLY A 461 -0.65 -19.77 21.28
N GLY A 462 -1.62 -18.87 21.17
CA GLY A 462 -1.50 -17.51 21.68
C GLY A 462 -1.56 -17.45 23.21
N HIS A 463 -0.86 -16.50 23.80
CA HIS A 463 -0.95 -16.26 25.24
C HIS A 463 -2.31 -15.64 25.62
N GLY A 464 -2.80 -15.95 26.82
CA GLY A 464 -3.98 -15.29 27.38
C GLY A 464 -3.70 -13.82 27.72
N GLY A 465 -4.73 -12.99 27.62
CA GLY A 465 -4.65 -11.56 27.96
C GLY A 465 -4.50 -11.32 29.46
N ALA A 466 -3.64 -10.37 29.83
CA ALA A 466 -3.45 -9.99 31.23
C ALA A 466 -4.66 -9.23 31.79
N ALA A 467 -4.96 -9.46 33.06
CA ALA A 467 -6.08 -8.90 33.80
C ALA A 467 -5.73 -8.61 35.28
N PRO A 468 -4.96 -7.56 35.58
CA PRO A 468 -4.42 -7.33 36.93
C PRO A 468 -5.48 -7.24 38.04
N ALA A 469 -6.70 -6.81 37.72
CA ALA A 469 -7.81 -6.68 38.66
C ALA A 469 -8.88 -7.79 38.51
N GLY A 470 -8.72 -8.72 37.57
CA GLY A 470 -9.71 -9.76 37.26
C GLY A 470 -9.09 -11.11 36.91
N ILE A 471 -9.79 -11.93 36.14
CA ILE A 471 -9.30 -13.24 35.71
C ILE A 471 -8.55 -13.07 34.38
N GLY A 472 -7.30 -13.52 34.32
CA GLY A 472 -6.54 -13.53 33.07
C GLY A 472 -7.16 -14.47 32.03
N GLY A 473 -6.81 -14.28 30.77
CA GLY A 473 -7.25 -15.18 29.70
C GLY A 473 -6.59 -16.55 29.77
N GLY A 474 -7.28 -17.59 29.31
CA GLY A 474 -6.64 -18.88 29.07
C GLY A 474 -5.67 -18.82 27.89
N GLY A 475 -4.63 -19.65 27.92
CA GLY A 475 -3.73 -19.83 26.79
C GLY A 475 -4.35 -20.65 25.67
N GLY A 476 -4.02 -20.33 24.43
CA GLY A 476 -4.45 -21.06 23.24
C GLY A 476 -3.69 -22.37 23.07
N ALA A 477 -4.33 -23.39 22.48
CA ALA A 477 -3.66 -24.65 22.19
C ALA A 477 -2.64 -24.50 21.05
N GLY A 478 -1.52 -25.22 21.12
CA GLY A 478 -0.60 -25.36 20.00
C GLY A 478 -1.16 -26.25 18.90
N GLY A 479 -0.81 -25.96 17.65
CA GLY A 479 -1.18 -26.73 16.48
C GLY A 479 -0.35 -28.00 16.32
N GLY A 480 -0.91 -29.02 15.68
CA GLY A 480 -0.20 -30.26 15.37
C GLY A 480 0.62 -30.16 14.08
N GLY A 481 1.76 -30.86 14.03
CA GLY A 481 2.61 -31.00 12.85
C GLY A 481 2.73 -32.45 12.41
N LEU A 482 2.19 -32.81 11.24
CA LEU A 482 2.28 -34.15 10.65
C LEU A 482 3.25 -34.20 9.46
N GLY A 483 4.28 -35.03 9.55
CA GLY A 483 5.17 -35.35 8.44
C GLY A 483 6.17 -36.46 8.75
N PHE A 484 7.23 -36.58 7.94
CA PHE A 484 8.33 -37.47 8.30
C PHE A 484 9.06 -36.94 9.54
N PHE A 485 9.28 -35.62 9.61
CA PHE A 485 9.63 -34.89 10.83
C PHE A 485 8.45 -34.01 11.29
N GLY A 486 7.85 -34.31 12.42
CA GLY A 486 6.73 -33.56 12.99
C GLY A 486 7.12 -32.81 14.27
N TYR A 487 6.69 -31.56 14.37
CA TYR A 487 6.85 -30.75 15.57
C TYR A 487 5.50 -30.18 15.96
N GLY A 488 5.08 -30.43 17.20
CA GLY A 488 3.92 -29.78 17.77
C GLY A 488 4.25 -28.35 18.22
N GLY A 489 3.35 -27.41 17.96
CA GLY A 489 3.48 -26.04 18.48
C GLY A 489 3.29 -26.01 19.99
N THR A 490 3.93 -25.06 20.68
CA THR A 490 3.71 -24.91 22.14
C THR A 490 2.34 -24.34 22.43
N GLY A 491 1.71 -24.77 23.52
CA GLY A 491 0.53 -24.11 24.05
C GLY A 491 0.89 -22.75 24.64
N GLY A 492 -0.03 -21.79 24.55
CA GLY A 492 0.16 -20.46 25.13
C GLY A 492 0.03 -20.49 26.65
N ASP A 493 0.79 -19.63 27.34
CA ASP A 493 0.60 -19.40 28.77
C ASP A 493 -0.71 -18.65 29.05
N ALA A 494 -1.29 -18.89 30.22
CA ALA A 494 -2.38 -18.09 30.75
C ALA A 494 -1.94 -16.64 31.00
N GLY A 495 -2.87 -15.70 30.83
CA GLY A 495 -2.65 -14.30 31.16
C GLY A 495 -2.61 -14.10 32.67
N ALA A 496 -1.75 -13.19 33.15
CA ALA A 496 -1.68 -12.85 34.57
C ALA A 496 -3.00 -12.23 35.07
N GLY A 497 -3.37 -12.50 36.33
CA GLY A 497 -4.53 -11.87 36.98
C GLY A 497 -4.63 -12.24 38.45
N VAL A 498 -5.81 -12.05 39.06
CA VAL A 498 -6.10 -12.47 40.46
C VAL A 498 -6.85 -13.80 40.53
N GLY A 499 -7.55 -14.18 39.45
CA GLY A 499 -8.25 -15.46 39.35
C GLY A 499 -7.42 -16.55 38.67
N SER A 500 -7.93 -17.79 38.72
CA SER A 500 -7.31 -18.93 38.05
C SER A 500 -7.54 -18.88 36.54
N ALA A 501 -6.49 -19.14 35.76
CA ALA A 501 -6.57 -19.25 34.31
C ALA A 501 -5.64 -20.37 33.83
N ALA A 502 -6.12 -21.16 32.87
CA ALA A 502 -5.43 -22.34 32.40
C ALA A 502 -4.49 -22.04 31.23
N GLY A 503 -3.34 -22.71 31.20
CA GLY A 503 -2.46 -22.72 30.05
C GLY A 503 -3.01 -23.61 28.92
N GLY A 504 -2.63 -23.30 27.69
CA GLY A 504 -3.06 -24.06 26.52
C GLY A 504 -2.30 -25.37 26.36
N ASN A 505 -2.96 -26.40 25.82
CA ASN A 505 -2.28 -27.65 25.50
C ASN A 505 -1.23 -27.46 24.39
N GLY A 506 -0.13 -28.19 24.47
CA GLY A 506 0.82 -28.30 23.37
C GLY A 506 0.25 -29.13 22.22
N GLY A 507 0.68 -28.79 21.01
CA GLY A 507 0.30 -29.50 19.79
C GLY A 507 1.02 -30.84 19.65
N ASN A 508 0.41 -31.75 18.91
CA ASN A 508 0.99 -33.08 18.68
C ASN A 508 2.02 -33.05 17.54
N ALA A 509 3.04 -33.90 17.59
CA ALA A 509 3.83 -34.27 16.42
C ALA A 509 3.07 -35.25 15.50
N GLY A 510 1.86 -34.87 15.12
CA GLY A 510 0.93 -35.63 14.28
C GLY A 510 -0.44 -34.96 14.27
N LEU A 511 -1.43 -35.59 13.63
CA LEU A 511 -2.80 -35.07 13.55
C LEU A 511 -3.82 -36.10 14.04
N MET A 512 -4.89 -35.61 14.66
CA MET A 512 -6.06 -36.44 14.98
C MET A 512 -6.97 -36.50 13.74
N MET A 513 -7.19 -37.70 13.20
CA MET A 513 -8.02 -37.93 12.02
C MET A 513 -9.05 -39.01 12.32
N GLY A 514 -10.35 -38.69 12.21
CA GLY A 514 -11.44 -39.64 12.46
C GLY A 514 -11.45 -40.23 13.89
N GLY A 515 -10.99 -39.46 14.88
CA GLY A 515 -10.86 -39.91 16.27
C GLY A 515 -9.64 -40.78 16.56
N SER A 516 -8.79 -41.07 15.56
CA SER A 516 -7.53 -41.80 15.71
C SER A 516 -6.33 -40.86 15.55
N TYR A 517 -5.27 -41.13 16.30
CA TYR A 517 -4.03 -40.37 16.20
C TYR A 517 -3.17 -40.89 15.04
N THR A 518 -2.83 -40.00 14.11
CA THR A 518 -1.88 -40.25 13.02
C THR A 518 -0.55 -39.57 13.37
N PRO A 519 0.46 -40.33 13.84
CA PRO A 519 1.74 -39.76 14.25
C PRO A 519 2.65 -39.47 13.06
N SER A 520 3.55 -38.49 13.24
CA SER A 520 4.74 -38.35 12.41
C SER A 520 5.73 -39.49 12.68
N ILE A 521 6.65 -39.77 11.75
CA ILE A 521 7.66 -40.82 11.96
C ILE A 521 8.62 -40.41 13.08
N PHE A 522 9.28 -39.27 12.91
CA PHE A 522 10.08 -38.63 13.94
C PHE A 522 9.36 -37.40 14.43
N GLY A 523 9.29 -37.15 15.73
CA GLY A 523 8.72 -35.88 16.16
C GLY A 523 8.55 -35.68 17.64
N ILE A 524 8.63 -34.42 18.04
CA ILE A 524 8.46 -33.98 19.43
C ILE A 524 7.14 -33.23 19.58
N GLY A 525 6.38 -33.61 20.59
CA GLY A 525 5.17 -32.89 20.97
C GLY A 525 5.52 -31.50 21.51
N GLY A 526 4.65 -30.53 21.29
CA GLY A 526 4.80 -29.18 21.84
C GLY A 526 4.56 -29.18 23.35
N ASN A 527 5.25 -28.30 24.07
CA ASN A 527 5.01 -28.12 25.50
C ASN A 527 3.64 -27.49 25.75
N GLY A 528 2.98 -27.86 26.84
CA GLY A 528 1.82 -27.14 27.35
C GLY A 528 2.22 -25.81 27.98
N GLY A 529 1.36 -24.80 27.85
CA GLY A 529 1.53 -23.51 28.49
C GLY A 529 1.22 -23.56 29.97
N ASN A 530 1.78 -22.64 30.74
CA ASN A 530 1.57 -22.55 32.18
C ASN A 530 0.20 -21.92 32.50
N GLY A 531 -0.45 -22.42 33.54
CA GLY A 531 -1.55 -21.78 34.23
C GLY A 531 -1.07 -20.68 35.19
N VAL A 532 -2.01 -19.98 35.80
CA VAL A 532 -1.74 -19.01 36.87
C VAL A 532 -2.75 -19.14 37.99
N ASN A 533 -2.31 -18.82 39.22
CA ASN A 533 -3.13 -18.79 40.44
C ASN A 533 -3.95 -20.07 40.70
N GLY A 534 -3.35 -21.24 40.44
CA GLY A 534 -4.02 -22.53 40.60
C GLY A 534 -4.90 -22.93 39.42
N GLY A 535 -4.75 -22.26 38.27
CA GLY A 535 -5.27 -22.73 36.99
C GLY A 535 -4.53 -23.98 36.52
N ALA A 536 -5.14 -24.78 35.66
CA ALA A 536 -4.45 -25.96 35.14
C ALA A 536 -3.33 -25.55 34.17
N GLY A 537 -2.15 -26.16 34.30
CA GLY A 537 -1.17 -26.16 33.22
C GLY A 537 -1.67 -26.99 32.03
N GLY A 538 -1.32 -26.56 30.82
CA GLY A 538 -1.67 -27.26 29.60
C GLY A 538 -0.98 -28.62 29.51
N MET A 539 -1.64 -29.58 28.87
CA MET A 539 -0.99 -30.88 28.60
C MET A 539 0.07 -30.72 27.50
N GLY A 540 1.22 -31.38 27.65
CA GLY A 540 2.16 -31.52 26.54
C GLY A 540 1.57 -32.38 25.42
N GLY A 541 1.88 -32.04 24.18
CA GLY A 541 1.39 -32.78 23.02
C GLY A 541 2.05 -34.14 22.86
N LEU A 542 1.42 -35.03 22.11
CA LEU A 542 1.95 -36.35 21.79
C LEU A 542 3.18 -36.26 20.87
N GLY A 543 4.14 -37.16 21.07
CA GLY A 543 5.29 -37.35 20.18
C GLY A 543 4.96 -38.21 18.95
N GLY A 544 5.87 -38.25 17.99
CA GLY A 544 5.78 -39.13 16.82
C GLY A 544 6.01 -40.61 17.19
N VAL A 545 6.08 -41.48 16.18
CA VAL A 545 6.44 -42.90 16.35
C VAL A 545 7.77 -43.03 17.08
N VAL A 546 8.74 -42.19 16.70
CA VAL A 546 10.02 -42.01 17.36
C VAL A 546 10.13 -40.56 17.83
N GLY A 547 10.01 -40.35 19.14
CA GLY A 547 10.19 -39.04 19.75
C GLY A 547 9.52 -38.96 21.12
N THR A 548 9.53 -37.77 21.71
CA THR A 548 9.02 -37.54 23.06
C THR A 548 7.77 -36.67 23.05
N PRO A 549 6.81 -36.93 23.94
CA PRO A 549 5.77 -35.95 24.26
C PRO A 549 6.37 -34.63 24.76
N GLY A 550 5.61 -33.55 24.62
CA GLY A 550 5.96 -32.28 25.23
C GLY A 550 5.82 -32.31 26.75
N ALA A 551 6.46 -31.36 27.43
CA ALA A 551 6.27 -31.18 28.87
C ALA A 551 4.87 -30.61 29.17
N HIS A 552 4.29 -31.01 30.30
CA HIS A 552 3.11 -30.34 30.84
C HIS A 552 3.48 -28.95 31.36
N GLY A 553 2.58 -27.99 31.18
CA GLY A 553 2.71 -26.68 31.80
C GLY A 553 2.54 -26.76 33.32
N ASN A 554 3.12 -25.80 34.02
CA ASN A 554 2.91 -25.66 35.46
C ASN A 554 1.51 -25.06 35.74
N PRO A 555 0.89 -25.39 36.88
CA PRO A 555 -0.38 -24.79 37.31
C PRO A 555 -0.25 -23.37 37.90
#